data_AF-A0A4Z0R3W1-F1
#
_entry.id   AF-A0A4Z0R3W1-F1
#
_cell.length_a   1.000
_cell.length_b   1.000
_cell.length_c   1.000
_cell.angle_alpha   90.00
_cell.angle_beta   90.00
_cell.angle_gamma   90.00
#
_symmetry.space_group_name_H-M   'P 1'
#
loop_
_entity.id
_entity.type
_entity.pdbx_description
1 polymer ?
#
loop_
_entity_poly.entity_id
_entity_poly.type
_entity_poly.pdbx_seq_one_letter_code
_entity_poly.pdbx_strand_id
1 'polypeptide(L)'
;MDNRTLRKPAISITPEEYKTLSQQYTPKPTLIKNVVRAFVVGGIICAIGQIFINLFVSIGLSSIEASTAGTATMIFIGALLTGLGLYDEIGKFGGAGSIVPVTGFANSIVAPAMEFKREGYVLGVGAKLFTIAGPVLVYGIATSIVIGLVYFLLH
;
A
#
# COMPACT_ATOMS: atom_id res chain seq x y z
N MET A 1 20.84 28.23 26.27
CA MET A 1 20.10 29.19 25.43
C MET A 1 18.76 28.56 25.11
N ASP A 2 17.87 28.45 26.09
CA ASP A 2 16.85 29.42 26.53
C ASP A 2 15.48 29.11 25.88
N ASN A 3 14.75 28.24 26.58
CA ASN A 3 13.46 27.66 26.23
C ASN A 3 12.31 28.64 26.50
N ARG A 4 12.39 29.85 25.91
CA ARG A 4 11.69 31.05 26.39
C ARG A 4 10.42 31.46 25.64
N THR A 5 9.68 30.54 25.00
CA THR A 5 8.36 30.89 24.39
C THR A 5 7.33 29.76 24.33
N LEU A 6 7.49 28.65 25.07
CA LEU A 6 6.38 27.68 25.20
C LEU A 6 5.43 28.15 26.31
N ARG A 7 4.26 28.66 25.90
CA ARG A 7 3.10 28.88 26.79
C ARG A 7 2.83 27.56 27.51
N LYS A 8 3.01 27.51 28.83
CA LYS A 8 2.72 26.33 29.63
C LYS A 8 1.27 25.88 29.33
N PRO A 9 1.03 24.60 28.99
CA PRO A 9 -0.31 24.12 28.76
C PRO A 9 -1.17 24.37 30.02
N ALA A 10 -2.42 24.79 29.84
CA ALA A 10 -3.35 25.08 30.94
C ALA A 10 -3.64 23.85 31.82
N ILE A 11 -3.23 22.66 31.36
CA ILE A 11 -3.30 21.39 32.06
C ILE A 11 -1.87 20.84 32.11
N SER A 12 -1.33 20.66 33.31
CA SER A 12 0.02 20.14 33.54
C SER A 12 0.05 18.61 33.41
N ILE A 13 -0.34 18.10 32.25
CA ILE A 13 -0.29 16.67 31.95
C ILE A 13 1.07 16.37 31.37
N THR A 14 1.80 15.43 31.96
CA THR A 14 3.04 14.92 31.36
C THR A 14 2.73 14.21 30.03
N PRO A 15 3.69 14.12 29.07
CA PRO A 15 3.49 13.36 27.85
C PRO A 15 3.04 11.90 28.10
N GLU A 16 3.48 11.31 29.21
CA GLU A 16 3.10 9.94 29.61
C GLU A 16 1.68 9.85 30.15
N GLU A 17 1.26 10.79 31.01
CA GLU A 17 -0.14 10.86 31.48
C GLU A 17 -1.09 11.13 30.31
N TYR A 18 -0.70 11.97 29.34
CA TYR A 18 -1.50 12.21 28.14
C TYR A 18 -1.63 10.95 27.27
N LYS A 19 -0.55 10.17 27.14
CA LYS A 19 -0.58 8.87 26.45
C LYS A 19 -1.52 7.89 27.15
N THR A 20 -1.49 7.86 28.47
CA THR A 20 -2.35 6.97 29.29
C THR A 20 -3.82 7.39 29.18
N LEU A 21 -4.11 8.68 29.27
CA LEU A 21 -5.45 9.25 29.08
C LEU A 21 -5.98 8.93 27.68
N SER A 22 -5.19 9.19 26.63
CA SER A 22 -5.60 8.95 25.25
C SER A 22 -5.87 7.47 24.98
N GLN A 23 -5.07 6.55 25.53
CA GLN A 23 -5.32 5.11 25.46
C GLN A 23 -6.61 4.69 26.17
N GLN A 24 -6.95 5.32 27.30
CA GLN A 24 -8.20 5.04 28.02
C GLN A 24 -9.45 5.47 27.24
N TYR A 25 -9.37 6.57 26.48
CA TYR A 25 -10.49 7.07 25.68
C TYR A 25 -10.50 6.55 24.23
N THR A 26 -9.48 5.79 23.80
CA THR A 26 -9.44 5.21 22.45
C THR A 26 -10.25 3.91 22.41
N PRO A 27 -11.29 3.80 21.55
CA PRO A 27 -12.05 2.57 21.42
C PRO A 27 -11.15 1.43 20.93
N LYS A 28 -11.21 0.27 21.60
CA LYS A 28 -10.45 -0.91 21.18
C LYS A 28 -10.90 -1.34 19.77
N PRO A 29 -9.98 -1.52 18.81
CA PRO A 29 -10.36 -1.94 17.47
C PRO A 29 -10.94 -3.36 17.49
N THR A 30 -11.96 -3.61 16.65
CA THR A 30 -12.55 -4.94 16.49
C THR A 30 -11.63 -5.82 15.64
N LEU A 31 -10.58 -6.36 16.26
CA LEU A 31 -9.50 -7.10 15.62
C LEU A 31 -10.00 -8.24 14.72
N ILE A 32 -10.81 -9.16 15.26
CA ILE A 32 -11.33 -10.32 14.52
C ILE A 32 -12.15 -9.89 13.30
N LYS A 33 -13.03 -8.90 13.47
CA LYS A 33 -13.87 -8.38 12.39
C LYS A 33 -13.03 -7.77 11.26
N ASN A 34 -11.98 -7.02 11.61
CA ASN A 34 -11.09 -6.40 10.64
C ASN A 34 -10.25 -7.45 9.89
N VAL A 35 -9.77 -8.47 10.60
CA VAL A 35 -9.02 -9.59 9.99
C VAL A 35 -9.90 -10.35 9.00
N VAL A 36 -11.14 -10.70 9.40
CA VAL A 36 -12.08 -11.41 8.51
C VAL A 36 -12.40 -10.57 7.27
N ARG A 37 -12.67 -9.27 7.44
CA ARG A 37 -12.90 -8.36 6.30
C ARG A 37 -11.69 -8.27 5.38
N ALA A 38 -10.49 -8.12 5.94
CA ALA A 38 -9.26 -8.06 5.16
C ALA A 38 -9.01 -9.36 4.39
N PHE A 39 -9.22 -10.51 5.03
CA PHE A 39 -9.09 -11.81 4.37
C PHE A 39 -10.09 -11.97 3.21
N VAL A 40 -11.37 -11.64 3.43
CA VAL A 40 -12.40 -11.78 2.40
C VAL A 40 -12.16 -10.82 1.23
N VAL A 41 -11.89 -9.54 1.50
CA VAL A 41 -11.66 -8.56 0.44
C VAL A 41 -10.38 -8.87 -0.34
N GLY A 42 -9.28 -9.17 0.35
CA GLY A 42 -8.03 -9.55 -0.31
C GLY A 42 -8.17 -10.84 -1.10
N GLY A 43 -8.85 -11.84 -0.54
CA GLY A 43 -9.15 -13.10 -1.21
C GLY A 43 -9.96 -12.91 -2.50
N ILE A 44 -11.00 -12.05 -2.48
CA ILE A 44 -11.79 -11.72 -3.67
C ILE A 44 -10.92 -11.04 -4.73
N ILE A 45 -10.10 -10.06 -4.36
CA ILE A 45 -9.21 -9.37 -5.30
C ILE A 45 -8.22 -10.36 -5.94
N CYS A 46 -7.61 -11.24 -5.13
CA CYS A 46 -6.71 -12.27 -5.63
C CYS A 46 -7.43 -13.28 -6.54
N ALA A 47 -8.65 -13.68 -6.20
CA ALA A 47 -9.46 -14.57 -7.03
C ALA A 47 -9.78 -13.94 -8.40
N ILE A 48 -10.08 -12.63 -8.45
CA ILE A 48 -10.26 -11.89 -9.69
C ILE A 48 -8.96 -11.88 -10.51
N GLY A 49 -7.81 -11.66 -9.86
CA GLY A 49 -6.50 -11.77 -10.52
C GLY A 49 -6.28 -13.15 -11.15
N GLN A 50 -6.60 -14.22 -10.41
CA GLN A 50 -6.49 -15.58 -10.91
C GLN A 50 -7.41 -15.83 -12.11
N ILE A 51 -8.61 -15.25 -12.14
CA ILE A 51 -9.52 -15.34 -13.29
C ILE A 51 -8.86 -14.75 -14.54
N PHE A 52 -8.22 -13.57 -14.44
CA PHE A 52 -7.51 -12.97 -15.59
C PHE A 52 -6.34 -13.83 -16.05
N ILE A 53 -5.54 -14.37 -15.13
CA ILE A 53 -4.42 -15.25 -15.47
C ILE A 53 -4.93 -16.50 -16.20
N ASN A 54 -5.96 -17.15 -15.66
CA ASN A 54 -6.55 -18.34 -16.28
C ASN A 54 -7.14 -18.04 -17.66
N LEU A 55 -7.76 -16.87 -17.83
CA LEU A 55 -8.26 -16.40 -19.12
C LEU A 55 -7.11 -16.25 -20.12
N PHE A 56 -6.00 -15.61 -19.74
CA PHE A 56 -4.85 -15.46 -20.62
C PHE A 56 -4.18 -16.79 -20.95
N VAL A 57 -4.07 -17.72 -20.00
CA VAL A 57 -3.62 -19.09 -20.27
C VAL A 57 -4.55 -19.77 -21.27
N SER A 58 -5.88 -19.61 -21.13
CA SER A 58 -6.85 -20.23 -22.04
C SER A 58 -6.78 -19.67 -23.47
N ILE A 59 -6.29 -18.44 -23.64
CA ILE A 59 -6.07 -17.79 -24.94
C ILE A 59 -4.75 -18.25 -25.59
N GLY A 60 -3.92 -19.02 -24.87
CA GLY A 60 -2.71 -19.65 -25.39
C GLY A 60 -1.40 -19.00 -24.94
N LEU A 61 -1.43 -18.08 -23.96
CA LEU A 61 -0.20 -17.55 -23.37
C LEU A 61 0.47 -18.61 -22.48
N SER A 62 1.80 -18.59 -22.43
CA SER A 62 2.53 -19.36 -21.42
C SER A 62 2.18 -18.88 -20.01
N SER A 63 2.35 -19.73 -19.00
CA SER A 63 2.01 -19.38 -17.61
C SER A 63 2.72 -18.11 -17.11
N ILE A 64 3.96 -17.87 -17.58
CA ILE A 64 4.74 -16.69 -17.23
C ILE A 64 4.14 -15.44 -17.89
N GLU A 65 3.88 -15.49 -19.20
CA GLU A 65 3.29 -14.36 -19.93
C GLU A 65 1.88 -14.05 -19.44
N ALA A 66 1.07 -15.08 -19.18
CA ALA A 66 -0.28 -14.93 -18.65
C ALA A 66 -0.29 -14.29 -17.26
N SER A 67 0.69 -14.63 -16.41
CA SER A 67 0.84 -14.01 -15.08
C SER A 67 1.23 -12.54 -15.19
N THR A 68 2.14 -12.21 -16.11
CA THR A 68 2.54 -10.81 -16.39
C THR A 68 1.36 -10.00 -16.93
N ALA A 69 0.61 -10.55 -17.91
CA ALA A 69 -0.57 -9.92 -18.47
C ALA A 69 -1.67 -9.74 -17.42
N GLY A 70 -1.97 -10.78 -16.63
CA GLY A 70 -2.94 -10.73 -15.53
C GLY A 70 -2.59 -9.66 -14.49
N THR A 71 -1.32 -9.58 -14.10
CA THR A 71 -0.85 -8.56 -13.16
C THR A 71 -0.99 -7.16 -13.74
N ALA A 72 -0.64 -6.97 -15.02
CA ALA A 72 -0.81 -5.68 -15.71
C ALA A 72 -2.28 -5.26 -15.79
N THR A 73 -3.20 -6.20 -16.09
CA THR A 73 -4.64 -5.96 -16.08
C THR A 73 -5.14 -5.54 -14.69
N MET A 74 -4.68 -6.22 -13.64
CA MET A 74 -5.04 -5.86 -12.26
C MET A 74 -4.52 -4.47 -11.88
N ILE A 75 -3.29 -4.11 -12.25
CA ILE A 75 -2.74 -2.76 -12.06
C ILE A 75 -3.63 -1.73 -12.77
N PHE A 76 -4.01 -1.98 -14.02
CA PHE A 76 -4.87 -1.08 -14.79
C PHE A 76 -6.24 -0.90 -14.11
N ILE A 77 -6.88 -1.98 -13.67
CA ILE A 77 -8.16 -1.92 -12.96
C ILE A 77 -8.02 -1.14 -11.65
N GLY A 78 -6.97 -1.40 -10.88
CA GLY A 78 -6.69 -0.65 -9.64
C GLY A 78 -6.49 0.85 -9.90
N ALA A 79 -5.72 1.20 -10.93
CA ALA A 79 -5.51 2.57 -11.35
C ALA A 79 -6.81 3.25 -11.80
N LEU A 80 -7.64 2.55 -12.60
CA LEU A 80 -8.92 3.05 -13.08
C LEU A 80 -9.90 3.29 -11.92
N LEU A 81 -10.06 2.30 -11.04
CA LEU A 81 -10.92 2.42 -9.86
C LEU A 81 -10.47 3.53 -8.92
N THR A 82 -9.16 3.77 -8.83
CA THR A 82 -8.60 4.89 -8.06
C THR A 82 -8.93 6.23 -8.71
N GLY A 83 -8.77 6.35 -10.02
CA GLY A 83 -9.17 7.56 -10.76
C GLY A 83 -10.66 7.87 -10.67
N LEU A 84 -11.50 6.85 -10.51
CA LEU A 84 -12.94 6.98 -10.29
C LEU A 84 -13.32 7.22 -8.81
N GLY A 85 -12.36 7.19 -7.88
CA GLY A 85 -12.61 7.32 -6.43
C GLY A 85 -13.26 6.11 -5.78
N LEU A 86 -13.45 5.00 -6.51
CA LEU A 86 -14.07 3.78 -5.99
C LEU A 86 -13.10 2.93 -5.17
N TYR A 87 -11.82 2.95 -5.54
CA TYR A 87 -10.83 2.12 -4.84
C TYR A 87 -10.64 2.54 -3.38
N ASP A 88 -10.74 3.83 -3.09
CA ASP A 88 -10.60 4.35 -1.71
C ASP A 88 -11.75 3.89 -0.81
N GLU A 89 -12.96 3.74 -1.36
CA GLU A 89 -14.11 3.16 -0.64
C GLU A 89 -13.93 1.66 -0.37
N ILE A 90 -13.39 0.92 -1.34
CA ILE A 90 -12.98 -0.49 -1.14
C ILE A 90 -11.90 -0.54 -0.04
N GLY A 91 -10.96 0.41 -0.04
CA GLY A 91 -9.94 0.65 0.98
C GLY A 91 -10.50 0.77 2.40
N LYS A 92 -11.48 1.66 2.57
CA LYS A 92 -12.13 1.91 3.87
C LYS A 92 -12.84 0.67 4.42
N PHE A 93 -13.43 -0.15 3.56
CA PHE A 93 -14.14 -1.36 3.97
C PHE A 93 -13.21 -2.56 4.18
N GLY A 94 -12.29 -2.80 3.25
CA GLY A 94 -11.38 -3.95 3.23
C GLY A 94 -10.12 -3.79 4.06
N GLY A 95 -9.74 -2.56 4.39
CA GLY A 95 -8.54 -2.27 5.18
C GLY A 95 -7.29 -2.87 4.54
N ALA A 96 -6.55 -3.67 5.32
CA ALA A 96 -5.34 -4.33 4.84
C ALA A 96 -5.58 -5.23 3.61
N GLY A 97 -6.77 -5.83 3.49
CA GLY A 97 -7.11 -6.74 2.39
C GLY A 97 -7.12 -6.07 1.02
N SER A 98 -7.41 -4.78 0.94
CA SER A 98 -7.39 -4.00 -0.30
C SER A 98 -6.06 -3.29 -0.54
N ILE A 99 -5.20 -3.18 0.47
CA ILE A 99 -3.88 -2.51 0.37
C ILE A 99 -2.79 -3.49 -0.06
N VAL A 100 -2.83 -4.73 0.44
CA VAL A 100 -1.81 -5.76 0.19
C VAL A 100 -1.74 -6.25 -1.27
N PRO A 101 -2.87 -6.47 -1.99
CA PRO A 101 -2.82 -6.91 -3.38
C PRO A 101 -2.21 -5.86 -4.33
N VAL A 102 -1.79 -6.27 -5.52
CA VAL A 102 -1.17 -5.39 -6.52
C VAL A 102 -2.04 -4.18 -6.92
N THR A 103 -3.36 -4.31 -6.83
CA THR A 103 -4.31 -3.20 -7.04
C THR A 103 -4.18 -2.12 -5.97
N GLY A 104 -3.83 -2.49 -4.74
CA GLY A 104 -3.60 -1.56 -3.63
C GLY A 104 -2.31 -0.78 -3.81
N PHE A 105 -1.26 -1.45 -4.33
CA PHE A 105 -0.06 -0.76 -4.78
C PHE A 105 -0.38 0.25 -5.89
N ALA A 106 -1.18 -0.13 -6.90
CA ALA A 106 -1.62 0.78 -7.95
C ALA A 106 -2.36 2.01 -7.39
N ASN A 107 -3.28 1.83 -6.44
CA ASN A 107 -3.94 2.94 -5.75
C ASN A 107 -2.96 3.87 -5.04
N SER A 108 -1.99 3.31 -4.29
CA SER A 108 -0.98 4.08 -3.59
C SER A 108 -0.09 4.94 -4.51
N ILE A 109 0.08 4.52 -5.77
CA ILE A 109 0.85 5.25 -6.79
C ILE A 109 -0.05 6.28 -7.49
N VAL A 110 -1.26 5.91 -7.88
CA VAL A 110 -2.14 6.76 -8.70
C VAL A 110 -2.74 7.91 -7.88
N ALA A 111 -3.12 7.69 -6.63
CA ALA A 111 -3.66 8.74 -5.75
C ALA A 111 -2.72 9.97 -5.63
N PRO A 112 -1.44 9.83 -5.22
CA PRO A 112 -0.54 10.96 -5.16
C PRO A 112 -0.18 11.51 -6.55
N ALA A 113 -0.14 10.68 -7.59
CA ALA A 113 0.07 11.18 -8.95
C ALA A 113 -1.03 12.15 -9.40
N MET A 114 -2.28 11.90 -9.00
CA MET A 114 -3.40 12.80 -9.27
C MET A 114 -3.37 14.04 -8.38
N GLU A 115 -3.12 13.88 -7.08
CA GLU A 115 -3.12 14.96 -6.10
C GLU A 115 -2.01 15.99 -6.36
N PHE A 116 -0.79 15.51 -6.61
CA PHE A 116 0.39 16.35 -6.81
C PHE A 116 0.62 16.76 -8.28
N LYS A 117 -0.34 16.50 -9.18
CA LYS A 117 -0.27 16.93 -10.58
C LYS A 117 -0.10 18.44 -10.72
N ARG A 118 -0.66 19.23 -9.80
CA ARG A 118 -0.57 20.70 -9.80
C ARG A 118 0.84 21.23 -9.50
N GLU A 119 1.69 20.41 -8.88
CA GLU A 119 3.09 20.73 -8.58
C GLU A 119 4.04 20.41 -9.76
N GLY A 120 3.48 19.96 -10.90
CA GLY A 120 4.22 19.64 -12.12
C GLY A 120 4.68 18.18 -12.18
N TYR A 121 5.11 17.75 -13.37
CA TYR A 121 5.43 16.34 -13.62
C TYR A 121 6.71 15.84 -12.92
N VAL A 122 7.70 16.72 -12.75
CA VAL A 122 9.01 16.32 -12.18
C VAL A 122 9.01 16.44 -10.66
N LEU A 123 8.80 17.66 -10.15
CA LEU A 123 8.88 17.95 -8.72
C LEU A 123 7.63 17.53 -7.94
N GLY A 124 6.46 17.48 -8.59
CA GLY A 124 5.22 16.98 -8.02
C GLY A 124 5.05 15.48 -8.21
N VAL A 125 4.58 15.09 -9.40
CA VAL A 125 4.22 13.70 -9.72
C VAL A 125 5.43 12.77 -9.56
N GLY A 126 6.54 13.05 -10.26
CA GLY A 126 7.72 12.19 -10.26
C GLY A 126 8.32 12.00 -8.87
N ALA A 127 8.54 13.08 -8.13
CA ALA A 127 9.07 13.01 -6.77
C ALA A 127 8.17 12.18 -5.84
N LYS A 128 6.85 12.39 -5.86
CA LYS A 128 5.90 11.67 -4.99
C LYS A 128 5.77 10.20 -5.35
N LEU A 129 5.73 9.88 -6.64
CA LEU A 129 5.77 8.49 -7.10
C LEU A 129 7.05 7.78 -6.61
N PHE A 130 8.19 8.47 -6.65
CA PHE A 130 9.46 7.91 -6.19
C PHE A 130 9.53 7.72 -4.68
N THR A 131 8.81 8.50 -3.87
CA THR A 131 8.75 8.25 -2.41
C THR A 131 8.12 6.89 -2.06
N ILE A 132 7.31 6.33 -2.95
CA ILE A 132 6.65 5.04 -2.78
C ILE A 132 7.44 3.94 -3.50
N ALA A 133 7.80 4.16 -4.77
CA ALA A 133 8.52 3.18 -5.58
C ALA A 133 10.00 3.01 -5.15
N GLY A 134 10.63 4.08 -4.67
CA GLY A 134 12.04 4.10 -4.27
C GLY A 134 12.36 3.07 -3.19
N PRO A 135 11.66 3.06 -2.04
CA PRO A 135 11.83 2.02 -1.03
C PRO A 135 11.65 0.60 -1.58
N VAL A 136 10.63 0.36 -2.40
CA VAL A 136 10.35 -0.96 -2.99
C VAL A 136 11.52 -1.44 -3.85
N LEU A 137 12.08 -0.55 -4.69
CA LEU A 137 13.24 -0.87 -5.53
C LEU A 137 14.49 -1.14 -4.69
N VAL A 138 14.77 -0.28 -3.70
CA VAL A 138 15.96 -0.42 -2.84
C VAL A 138 15.92 -1.74 -2.07
N TYR A 139 14.81 -2.06 -1.41
CA TYR A 139 14.70 -3.30 -0.66
C TYR A 139 14.66 -4.52 -1.58
N GLY A 140 13.97 -4.45 -2.73
CA GLY A 140 13.93 -5.55 -3.69
C GLY A 140 15.32 -5.91 -4.25
N ILE A 141 16.07 -4.90 -4.69
CA ILE A 141 17.41 -5.08 -5.24
C ILE A 141 18.40 -5.52 -4.15
N ALA A 142 18.38 -4.86 -2.99
CA ALA A 142 19.28 -5.21 -1.89
C ALA A 142 19.06 -6.66 -1.41
N THR A 143 17.80 -7.07 -1.21
CA THR A 143 17.48 -8.45 -0.84
C THR A 143 17.90 -9.44 -1.93
N SER A 144 17.70 -9.12 -3.21
CA SER A 144 18.16 -9.97 -4.31
C SER A 144 19.67 -10.17 -4.31
N ILE A 145 20.46 -9.12 -4.02
CA ILE A 145 21.93 -9.21 -3.93
C ILE A 145 22.32 -10.11 -2.74
N VAL A 146 21.73 -9.89 -1.57
CA VAL A 146 22.01 -10.68 -0.37
C VAL A 146 21.71 -12.16 -0.60
N ILE A 147 20.53 -12.48 -1.15
CA ILE A 147 20.17 -13.87 -1.47
C ILE A 147 21.11 -14.46 -2.53
N GLY A 148 21.47 -13.69 -3.55
CA GLY A 148 22.42 -14.11 -4.57
C GLY A 148 23.81 -14.44 -4.01
N LEU A 149 24.31 -13.63 -3.07
CA LEU A 149 25.58 -13.89 -2.37
C LEU A 149 25.51 -15.13 -1.48
N VAL A 150 24.41 -15.31 -0.74
CA VAL A 150 24.19 -16.50 0.09
C VAL A 150 24.17 -17.75 -0.78
N TYR A 151 23.47 -17.71 -1.92
CA TYR A 151 23.45 -18.82 -2.87
C TYR A 151 24.85 -19.14 -3.42
N PHE A 152 25.62 -18.12 -3.82
CA PHE A 152 26.99 -18.27 -4.32
C PHE A 152 27.99 -18.83 -3.30
N LEU A 153 27.77 -18.60 -1.99
CA LEU A 153 28.66 -19.12 -0.95
C LEU A 153 28.29 -20.54 -0.48
N LEU A 154 27.04 -20.96 -0.68
CA LEU A 154 26.52 -22.28 -0.29
C LEU A 154 26.55 -23.31 -1.42
N HIS A 155 26.77 -22.87 -2.66
CA HIS A 155 26.99 -23.70 -3.84
C HIS A 155 28.42 -23.51 -4.37
#